data_AF-A0AA40T4K0-F1
#
_entry.id   AF-A0AA40T4K0-F1
#
_cell.length_a   1.000
_cell.length_b   1.000
_cell.length_c   1.000
_cell.angle_alpha   90.00
_cell.angle_beta   90.00
_cell.angle_gamma   90.00
#
_symmetry.space_group_name_H-M   'P 1'
#
loop_
_entity.id
_entity.type
_entity.pdbx_description
1 polymer ?
#
loop_
_entity_poly.entity_id
_entity_poly.type
_entity_poly.pdbx_seq_one_letter_code
_entity_poly.pdbx_strand_id
1 'polypeptide(L)'
;MAKDNGLEVIEEYEVTQREIIQQLLDPYDSSQTECDGMTRICHTVLANQGIEHQLLFGTLTRHNQHIEPHFWIDLPSGERIDYRAKMWLKGEGIPHGIFHPQDFPDVIYTGEPIELDILSPTLFEILTLKFDWEKFQQDEVP
;
A
#
# COMPACT_ATOMS: atom_id res chain seq x y z
N MET A 1 52.77 1.80 -29.71
CA MET A 1 51.95 0.93 -28.86
C MET A 1 51.18 1.83 -27.90
N ALA A 2 49.96 2.21 -28.26
CA ALA A 2 49.06 2.93 -27.38
C ALA A 2 48.12 1.89 -26.74
N LYS A 3 48.01 1.92 -25.40
CA LYS A 3 47.04 1.11 -24.66
C LYS A 3 45.71 1.86 -24.71
N ASP A 4 44.72 1.22 -25.30
CA ASP A 4 43.33 1.65 -25.29
C ASP A 4 42.72 1.30 -23.93
N ASN A 5 42.46 2.30 -23.10
CA ASN A 5 41.75 2.15 -21.84
C ASN A 5 40.27 2.42 -22.13
N GLY A 6 39.53 1.36 -22.47
CA GLY A 6 38.07 1.39 -22.48
C GLY A 6 37.56 1.63 -21.06
N LEU A 7 37.04 2.82 -20.79
CA LEU A 7 36.17 3.04 -19.64
C LEU A 7 34.85 2.31 -19.91
N GLU A 8 34.58 1.25 -19.15
CA GLU A 8 33.21 0.75 -18.99
C GLU A 8 32.39 1.83 -18.29
N VAL A 9 31.40 2.37 -19.00
CA VAL A 9 30.37 3.23 -18.43
C VAL A 9 29.41 2.32 -17.69
N ILE A 10 29.43 2.39 -16.37
CA ILE A 10 28.45 1.72 -15.52
C ILE A 10 27.22 2.66 -15.50
N GLU A 11 26.13 2.27 -16.14
CA GLU A 11 24.85 3.01 -16.02
C GLU A 11 24.36 2.86 -14.58
N GLU A 12 24.39 3.95 -13.81
CA GLU A 12 23.71 4.01 -12.51
C GLU A 12 22.20 3.96 -12.76
N TYR A 13 21.55 2.87 -12.37
CA TYR A 13 20.10 2.75 -12.42
C TYR A 13 19.49 3.66 -11.33
N GLU A 14 18.88 4.77 -11.72
CA GLU A 14 18.13 5.62 -10.80
C GLU A 14 16.86 4.90 -10.36
N VAL A 15 16.73 4.67 -9.05
CA VAL A 15 15.51 4.12 -8.45
C VAL A 15 14.41 5.17 -8.50
N THR A 16 13.28 4.82 -9.09
CA THR A 16 12.10 5.69 -9.19
C THR A 16 11.47 5.93 -7.83
N GLN A 17 10.76 7.05 -7.66
CA GLN A 17 10.01 7.34 -6.43
C GLN A 17 9.00 6.22 -6.11
N ARG A 18 8.34 5.67 -7.13
CA ARG A 18 7.43 4.54 -6.98
C ARG A 18 8.13 3.31 -6.40
N GLU A 19 9.32 2.95 -6.90
CA GLU A 19 10.10 1.82 -6.37
C GLU A 19 10.52 2.04 -4.91
N ILE A 20 10.86 3.28 -4.53
CA ILE A 20 11.16 3.64 -3.13
C ILE A 20 9.92 3.44 -2.25
N ILE A 21 8.76 3.98 -2.67
CA ILE A 21 7.50 3.83 -1.92
C ILE A 21 7.13 2.34 -1.81
N GLN A 22 7.27 1.58 -2.88
CA GLN A 22 7.01 0.14 -2.90
C GLN A 22 7.88 -0.60 -1.88
N GLN A 23 9.19 -0.33 -1.84
CA GLN A 23 10.11 -0.91 -0.86
C GLN A 23 9.74 -0.56 0.59
N LEU A 24 9.22 0.64 0.82
CA LEU A 24 8.78 1.08 2.15
C LEU A 24 7.48 0.38 2.60
N LEU A 25 6.54 0.14 1.69
CA LEU A 25 5.18 -0.29 2.04
C LEU A 25 4.97 -1.81 1.94
N ASP A 26 5.63 -2.51 1.02
CA ASP A 26 5.47 -3.96 0.82
C ASP A 26 5.69 -4.84 2.05
N PRO A 27 6.64 -4.52 2.96
CA PRO A 27 6.78 -5.29 4.20
C PRO A 27 5.48 -5.38 5.01
N TYR A 28 4.60 -4.38 4.89
CA TYR A 28 3.34 -4.29 5.62
C TYR A 28 2.17 -4.99 4.94
N ASP A 29 2.28 -5.40 3.67
CA ASP A 29 1.17 -6.09 2.97
C ASP A 29 0.70 -7.34 3.73
N SER A 30 1.62 -8.01 4.43
CA SER A 30 1.34 -9.14 5.30
C SER A 30 0.63 -8.81 6.62
N SER A 31 0.30 -7.54 6.89
CA SER A 31 -0.45 -7.14 8.08
C SER A 31 -1.87 -7.72 8.05
N GLN A 32 -2.46 -7.87 9.23
CA GLN A 32 -3.82 -8.42 9.36
C GLN A 32 -4.90 -7.34 9.36
N THR A 33 -4.53 -6.10 9.03
CA THR A 33 -5.45 -4.96 9.03
C THR A 33 -6.32 -4.95 7.78
N GLU A 34 -7.55 -4.48 7.91
CA GLU A 34 -8.41 -4.14 6.79
C GLU A 34 -8.00 -2.79 6.16
N CYS A 35 -8.85 -2.20 5.32
CA CYS A 35 -8.51 -1.01 4.52
C CYS A 35 -8.14 0.22 5.38
N ASP A 36 -8.81 0.44 6.51
CA ASP A 36 -8.58 1.56 7.41
C ASP A 36 -7.22 1.43 8.12
N GLY A 37 -6.93 0.27 8.69
CA GLY A 37 -5.68 0.01 9.39
C GLY A 37 -4.49 0.00 8.42
N MET A 38 -4.64 -0.58 7.23
CA MET A 38 -3.61 -0.57 6.21
C MET A 38 -3.31 0.86 5.73
N THR A 39 -4.34 1.66 5.50
CA THR A 39 -4.20 3.07 5.10
C THR A 39 -3.48 3.88 6.19
N ARG A 40 -3.79 3.66 7.47
CA ARG A 40 -3.08 4.31 8.60
C ARG A 40 -1.62 3.89 8.73
N ILE A 41 -1.31 2.60 8.49
CA ILE A 41 0.08 2.11 8.45
C ILE A 41 0.84 2.82 7.32
N CYS A 42 0.29 2.79 6.10
CA CYS A 42 0.93 3.42 4.93
C CYS A 42 1.11 4.93 5.15
N HIS A 43 0.06 5.63 5.59
CA HIS A 43 0.12 7.05 5.94
C HIS A 43 1.27 7.36 6.90
N THR A 44 1.38 6.59 7.98
CA THR A 44 2.42 6.76 9.00
C THR A 44 3.81 6.58 8.41
N VAL A 45 4.01 5.56 7.58
CA VAL A 45 5.31 5.30 6.92
C VAL A 45 5.67 6.44 5.97
N LEU A 46 4.74 6.85 5.10
CA LEU A 46 4.98 7.91 4.12
C LEU A 46 5.24 9.26 4.78
N ALA A 47 4.43 9.63 5.78
CA ALA A 47 4.59 10.86 6.52
C ALA A 47 5.95 10.93 7.24
N ASN A 48 6.40 9.82 7.84
CA ASN A 48 7.71 9.75 8.49
C ASN A 48 8.88 9.86 7.49
N GLN A 49 8.66 9.53 6.21
CA GLN A 49 9.64 9.72 5.13
C GLN A 49 9.50 11.08 4.42
N GLY A 50 8.54 11.92 4.85
CA GLY A 50 8.27 13.21 4.20
C GLY A 50 7.71 13.09 2.78
N ILE A 51 7.07 11.96 2.46
CA ILE A 51 6.47 11.72 1.14
C ILE A 51 5.06 12.30 1.12
N GLU A 52 4.81 13.23 0.21
CA GLU A 52 3.49 13.84 0.02
C GLU A 52 2.48 12.83 -0.52
N HIS A 53 1.28 12.82 0.06
CA HIS A 53 0.20 11.92 -0.29
C HIS A 53 -1.14 12.43 0.25
N GLN A 54 -2.25 12.04 -0.38
CA GLN A 54 -3.62 12.37 0.06
C GLN A 54 -4.31 11.11 0.55
N LEU A 55 -4.85 11.14 1.77
CA LEU A 55 -5.75 10.10 2.27
C LEU A 55 -7.15 10.33 1.74
N LEU A 56 -7.84 9.26 1.34
CA LEU A 56 -9.23 9.30 0.89
C LEU A 56 -10.08 8.25 1.59
N PHE A 57 -11.36 8.57 1.71
CA PHE A 57 -12.41 7.72 2.24
C PHE A 57 -13.63 7.76 1.32
N GLY A 58 -14.25 6.61 1.09
CA GLY A 58 -15.51 6.54 0.36
C GLY A 58 -15.86 5.12 -0.06
N THR A 59 -16.21 4.98 -1.34
CA THR A 59 -16.73 3.75 -1.92
C THR A 59 -15.78 3.18 -2.95
N LEU A 60 -15.56 1.87 -2.89
CA LEU A 60 -14.91 1.07 -3.92
C LEU A 60 -15.97 0.22 -4.64
N THR A 61 -16.09 0.38 -5.96
CA THR A 61 -17.06 -0.36 -6.78
C THR A 61 -16.39 -1.08 -7.94
N ARG A 62 -16.91 -2.27 -8.27
CA ARG A 62 -16.51 -3.05 -9.44
C ARG A 62 -17.65 -3.97 -9.88
N HIS A 63 -18.17 -3.77 -11.09
CA HIS A 63 -19.38 -4.46 -11.57
C HIS A 63 -20.55 -4.30 -10.57
N ASN A 64 -21.03 -5.40 -9.99
CA ASN A 64 -22.12 -5.41 -8.99
C ASN A 64 -21.60 -5.42 -7.54
N GLN A 65 -20.29 -5.22 -7.33
CA GLN A 65 -19.68 -5.19 -5.99
C GLN A 65 -19.56 -3.74 -5.53
N HIS A 66 -19.95 -3.51 -4.26
CA HIS A 66 -19.95 -2.21 -3.60
C HIS A 66 -19.38 -2.38 -2.20
N ILE A 67 -18.25 -1.73 -1.93
CA ILE A 67 -17.54 -1.78 -0.66
C ILE A 67 -17.50 -0.38 -0.08
N GLU A 68 -18.15 -0.19 1.06
CA GLU A 68 -18.21 1.07 1.77
C GLU A 68 -18.39 0.78 3.28
N PRO A 69 -17.57 1.38 4.15
CA PRO A 69 -16.49 2.30 3.83
C PRO A 69 -15.24 1.62 3.21
N HIS A 70 -14.50 2.36 2.39
CA HIS A 70 -13.18 1.97 1.89
C HIS A 70 -12.19 3.12 1.99
N PHE A 71 -10.94 2.83 2.35
CA PHE A 71 -9.87 3.80 2.53
C PHE A 71 -8.71 3.49 1.56
N TRP A 72 -8.10 4.54 1.01
CA TRP A 72 -6.94 4.44 0.13
C TRP A 72 -6.10 5.72 0.17
N ILE A 73 -5.00 5.73 -0.57
CA ILE A 73 -4.10 6.89 -0.69
C ILE A 73 -3.88 7.20 -2.18
N ASP A 74 -3.94 8.49 -2.54
CA ASP A 74 -3.50 8.97 -3.85
C ASP A 74 -2.17 9.72 -3.72
N LEU A 75 -1.27 9.49 -4.67
CA LEU A 75 0.02 10.16 -4.78
C LEU A 75 -0.06 11.33 -5.78
N PRO A 76 0.73 12.40 -5.61
CA PRO A 76 0.78 13.53 -6.55
C PRO A 76 1.16 13.13 -7.99
N SER A 77 1.88 12.02 -8.15
CA SER A 77 2.27 11.45 -9.44
C SER A 77 1.13 10.76 -10.20
N GLY A 78 -0.02 10.57 -9.55
CA GLY A 78 -1.24 10.00 -10.14
C GLY A 78 -1.45 8.51 -9.82
N GLU A 79 -0.47 7.84 -9.22
CA GLU A 79 -0.65 6.50 -8.67
C GLU A 79 -1.55 6.49 -7.42
N ARG A 80 -2.18 5.34 -7.20
CA ARG A 80 -2.97 5.00 -6.04
C ARG A 80 -2.30 3.87 -5.26
N ILE A 81 -2.41 3.94 -3.94
CA ILE A 81 -1.99 2.91 -3.01
C ILE A 81 -3.23 2.26 -2.40
N ASP A 82 -3.41 0.97 -2.68
CA ASP A 82 -4.45 0.14 -2.08
C ASP A 82 -4.01 -1.34 -2.06
N TYR A 83 -3.66 -1.81 -0.87
CA TYR A 83 -3.28 -3.20 -0.60
C TYR A 83 -4.47 -4.08 -0.17
N ARG A 84 -5.69 -3.52 -0.08
CA ARG A 84 -6.87 -4.19 0.49
C ARG A 84 -8.05 -4.28 -0.47
N ALA A 85 -7.97 -3.72 -1.68
CA ALA A 85 -8.95 -3.95 -2.74
C ALA A 85 -9.24 -5.45 -2.97
N LYS A 86 -8.20 -6.29 -3.04
CA LYS A 86 -8.31 -7.75 -3.23
C LYS A 86 -8.92 -8.50 -2.04
N MET A 87 -8.98 -7.90 -0.86
CA MET A 87 -9.62 -8.49 0.32
C MET A 87 -11.13 -8.50 0.16
N TRP A 88 -11.69 -7.47 -0.49
CA TRP A 88 -13.13 -7.25 -0.57
C TRP A 88 -13.71 -7.57 -1.94
N LEU A 89 -13.03 -7.13 -3.00
CA LEU A 89 -13.45 -7.40 -4.36
C LEU A 89 -13.11 -8.84 -4.76
N LYS A 90 -14.01 -9.46 -5.52
CA LYS A 90 -13.85 -10.81 -6.08
C LYS A 90 -13.61 -10.75 -7.58
N GLY A 91 -12.84 -11.73 -8.07
CA GLY A 91 -12.50 -11.92 -9.49
C GLY A 91 -11.06 -11.56 -9.82
N GLU A 92 -10.71 -11.67 -11.11
CA GLU A 92 -9.38 -11.33 -11.62
C GLU A 92 -9.24 -9.84 -11.94
N GLY A 93 -8.00 -9.36 -12.10
CA GLY A 93 -7.73 -7.98 -12.52
C GLY A 93 -8.10 -6.92 -11.46
N ILE A 94 -8.00 -7.27 -10.18
CA ILE A 94 -8.17 -6.31 -9.07
C ILE A 94 -6.80 -5.69 -8.76
N PRO A 95 -6.70 -4.35 -8.63
CA PRO A 95 -5.45 -3.69 -8.28
C PRO A 95 -4.94 -4.11 -6.90
N HIS A 96 -3.63 -3.97 -6.68
CA HIS A 96 -2.98 -4.27 -5.41
C HIS A 96 -1.66 -3.53 -5.30
N GLY A 97 -1.39 -2.96 -4.12
CA GLY A 97 -0.17 -2.19 -3.87
C GLY A 97 -0.25 -0.82 -4.53
N ILE A 98 0.78 -0.46 -5.31
CA ILE A 98 0.88 0.85 -5.99
C ILE A 98 0.64 0.70 -7.49
N PHE A 99 -0.37 1.39 -8.00
CA PHE A 99 -0.83 1.25 -9.39
C PHE A 99 -1.36 2.57 -9.95
N HIS A 100 -1.39 2.69 -11.27
CA HIS A 100 -2.13 3.76 -11.93
C HIS A 100 -3.61 3.35 -12.03
N PRO A 101 -4.57 4.18 -11.58
CA PRO A 101 -6.00 3.85 -11.70
C PRO A 101 -6.45 3.56 -13.14
N GLN A 102 -5.79 4.16 -14.14
CA GLN A 102 -6.11 3.95 -15.55
C GLN A 102 -5.82 2.52 -16.03
N ASP A 103 -4.96 1.77 -15.35
CA ASP A 103 -4.68 0.35 -15.65
C ASP A 103 -5.85 -0.56 -15.21
N PHE A 104 -6.77 -0.05 -14.39
CA PHE A 104 -7.89 -0.78 -13.79
C PHE A 104 -9.23 -0.03 -14.00
N PRO A 105 -9.65 0.23 -15.26
CA PRO A 105 -10.79 1.10 -15.55
C PRO A 105 -12.14 0.61 -15.01
N ASP A 106 -12.26 -0.70 -14.74
CA ASP A 106 -13.48 -1.31 -14.20
C ASP A 106 -13.61 -1.17 -12.66
N VAL A 107 -12.57 -0.65 -12.00
CA VAL A 107 -12.51 -0.46 -10.55
C VAL A 107 -12.62 1.02 -10.23
N ILE A 108 -13.79 1.42 -9.75
CA ILE A 108 -14.13 2.83 -9.55
C ILE A 108 -14.08 3.15 -8.07
N TYR A 109 -13.28 4.15 -7.73
CA TYR A 109 -13.21 4.73 -6.39
C TYR A 109 -13.90 6.08 -6.41
N THR A 110 -14.86 6.29 -5.52
CA THR A 110 -15.53 7.58 -5.32
C THR A 110 -15.41 7.94 -3.85
N GLY A 111 -14.83 9.09 -3.52
CA GLY A 111 -14.64 9.49 -2.14
C GLY A 111 -14.16 10.91 -1.98
N GLU A 112 -13.90 11.28 -0.74
CA GLU A 112 -13.44 12.59 -0.34
C GLU A 112 -12.10 12.52 0.38
N PRO A 113 -11.27 13.58 0.27
CA PRO A 113 -10.07 13.75 1.09
C PRO A 113 -10.40 13.70 2.58
N ILE A 114 -9.56 13.03 3.35
CA ILE A 114 -9.62 13.04 4.81
C ILE A 114 -8.26 13.35 5.41
N GLU A 115 -8.26 13.76 6.67
CA GLU A 115 -7.04 13.94 7.47
C GLU A 115 -7.05 12.92 8.61
N LEU A 116 -5.91 12.28 8.84
CA LEU A 116 -5.71 11.37 9.96
C LEU A 116 -4.38 11.73 10.65
N ASP A 117 -4.34 11.57 11.96
CA ASP A 117 -3.07 11.68 12.69
C ASP A 117 -2.17 10.48 12.38
N ILE A 118 -0.86 10.73 12.35
CA ILE A 118 0.17 9.70 12.32
C ILE A 118 0.01 8.80 13.56
N LEU A 119 0.15 7.48 13.37
CA LEU A 119 0.04 6.54 14.47
C LEU A 119 1.15 6.78 15.50
N SER A 120 0.79 6.68 16.78
CA SER A 120 1.80 6.57 17.84
C SER A 120 2.65 5.31 17.63
N PRO A 121 3.92 5.28 18.07
CA PRO A 121 4.77 4.11 17.90
C PRO A 121 4.14 2.81 18.42
N THR A 122 3.44 2.86 19.56
CA THR A 122 2.74 1.71 20.14
C THR A 122 1.59 1.21 19.27
N LEU A 123 0.76 2.11 18.72
CA LEU A 123 -0.33 1.70 17.83
C LEU A 123 0.22 1.15 16.51
N PHE A 124 1.28 1.76 15.97
CA PHE A 124 1.95 1.27 14.79
C PHE A 124 2.51 -0.16 15.00
N GLU A 125 3.16 -0.41 16.14
CA GLU A 125 3.64 -1.74 16.51
C GLU A 125 2.47 -2.73 16.57
N ILE A 126 1.40 -2.42 17.32
CA ILE A 126 0.22 -3.30 17.44
C ILE A 126 -0.38 -3.66 16.09
N LEU A 127 -0.58 -2.68 15.21
CA LEU A 127 -1.18 -2.90 13.88
C LEU A 127 -0.26 -3.66 12.92
N THR A 128 1.05 -3.74 13.22
CA THR A 128 2.05 -4.44 12.42
C THR A 128 2.54 -5.74 13.07
N LEU A 129 1.95 -6.14 14.21
CA LEU A 129 2.22 -7.43 14.84
C LEU A 129 1.82 -8.59 13.92
N LYS A 130 2.73 -9.56 13.82
CA LYS A 130 2.47 -10.83 13.15
C LYS A 130 1.93 -11.82 14.17
N PHE A 131 0.60 -11.94 14.26
CA PHE A 131 -0.01 -13.01 15.04
C PHE A 131 0.07 -14.33 14.28
N ASP A 132 0.67 -15.31 14.93
CA ASP A 132 0.63 -16.70 14.49
C ASP A 132 -0.61 -17.36 15.13
N TRP A 133 -1.74 -17.31 14.42
CA TRP A 133 -3.00 -17.87 14.91
C TRP A 133 -2.95 -19.37 15.16
N GLU A 134 -2.04 -20.10 14.50
CA GLU A 134 -1.86 -21.54 14.71
C GLU A 134 -1.32 -21.85 16.12
N LYS A 135 -0.56 -20.92 16.72
CA LYS A 135 -0.07 -21.05 18.10
C LYS A 135 -1.15 -20.80 19.15
N PHE A 136 -2.19 -20.04 18.83
CA PHE A 136 -3.29 -19.76 19.78
C PHE A 136 -4.38 -20.84 19.78
N GLN A 137 -4.47 -21.67 18.74
CA GLN A 137 -5.43 -22.79 18.70
C GLN A 137 -5.02 -23.99 19.56
N GLN A 138 -3.77 -24.05 20.04
CA GLN A 138 -3.29 -25.17 20.87
C GLN A 138 -3.72 -25.08 22.34
N ASP A 139 -4.25 -23.95 22.79
CA ASP A 139 -4.69 -23.74 24.19
C ASP A 139 -6.21 -23.94 24.40
N GLU A 140 -6.98 -24.28 23.35
CA GLU A 140 -8.41 -24.57 23.44
C GLU A 140 -8.76 -26.06 23.27
N VAL A 141 -8.17 -26.96 24.07
CA VAL A 141 -8.78 -28.27 24.36
C VAL A 141 -8.41 -28.74 25.78
N PRO A 142 -9.36 -28.81 26.74
CA PRO A 142 -9.21 -29.62 27.96
C PRO A 142 -9.21 -31.13 27.67
#